data_AF-A0A843H8I8-F1
#
_entry.id   AF-A0A843H8I8-F1
#
_cell.length_a   1.000
_cell.length_b   1.000
_cell.length_c   1.000
_cell.angle_alpha   90.00
_cell.angle_beta   90.00
_cell.angle_gamma   90.00
#
_symmetry.space_group_name_H-M   'P 1'
#
loop_
_entity.id
_entity.type
_entity.pdbx_description
1 polymer ?
#
loop_
_entity_poly.entity_id
_entity_poly.type
_entity_poly.pdbx_seq_one_letter_code
_entity_poly.pdbx_strand_id
1 'polypeptide(L)'
;MNRKIFLNKMSYIYWQKEAIYKTVDNKTWMSILKMCKRNGGKRAESKTKRSDFNDNDYLVVKKGSYDYLYTYNQIDGYRVYTTNPMDDNKNYRLKADKGKTAFNLLESKFKELNDGMTLRKAFGYSEEEIKRCIPKSFYYTNPKYLNIPLPSVSACDWCSHYPSNGCDRLPNWDLAIRRQGTVKPTKEYPFAFYIKSGHSAELNVYDTHSWLDSKFFKALFRWDEKTSDAFNDIPLEDDETILCPSAQYTLTECWKYFYSKRKEDSNAKLVMNASIGFMHLKKYRERRLGHVASVIIARANDKMLKLAEKIGFNKVCHIVIDGIIYLGEEEYGSNEKKLNNLYQEHTDVECIIRGSNAYIMKKNGKIIDLKHGAYDMDSRGKEITIENCKGFDDIFEWHRAEGIVLEEGDYYENLQEE
;
A
#
# COMPACT_ATOMS: atom_id res chain seq x y z
N MET A 1 8.79 -28.86 20.10
CA MET A 1 8.68 -29.57 18.81
C MET A 1 9.57 -28.86 17.79
N ASN A 2 10.58 -29.54 17.23
CA ASN A 2 11.64 -28.93 16.43
C ASN A 2 11.11 -28.32 15.11
N ARG A 3 11.33 -27.02 14.86
CA ARG A 3 10.87 -26.27 13.66
C ARG A 3 11.36 -26.92 12.33
N LYS A 4 12.49 -27.64 12.37
CA LYS A 4 13.02 -28.47 11.27
C LYS A 4 12.10 -29.64 10.87
N ILE A 5 11.27 -30.15 11.79
CA ILE A 5 10.40 -31.32 11.52
C ILE A 5 9.12 -30.91 10.76
N PHE A 6 8.66 -29.65 10.91
CA PHE A 6 7.43 -29.18 10.24
C PHE A 6 7.68 -28.74 8.78
N LEU A 7 8.84 -28.16 8.47
CA LEU A 7 9.20 -27.76 7.10
C LEU A 7 9.47 -28.96 6.18
N ASN A 8 9.86 -30.12 6.74
CA ASN A 8 10.03 -31.38 6.01
C ASN A 8 8.70 -32.02 5.55
N LYS A 9 7.53 -31.47 5.91
CA LYS A 9 6.22 -31.96 5.42
C LYS A 9 5.67 -31.22 4.21
N MET A 10 6.30 -30.14 3.75
CA MET A 10 5.82 -29.38 2.58
C MET A 10 6.66 -29.70 1.34
N SER A 11 6.02 -30.15 0.26
CA SER A 11 6.67 -30.51 -1.01
C SER A 11 7.26 -29.33 -1.79
N TYR A 12 7.18 -28.10 -1.27
CA TYR A 12 7.60 -26.88 -1.96
C TYR A 12 8.65 -26.05 -1.19
N ILE A 13 9.58 -25.43 -1.91
CA ILE A 13 10.67 -24.56 -1.42
C ILE A 13 10.22 -23.11 -1.43
N TYR A 14 10.32 -22.43 -0.29
CA TYR A 14 10.11 -20.99 -0.19
C TYR A 14 11.43 -20.22 -0.18
N TRP A 15 12.01 -20.05 -1.37
CA TRP A 15 13.37 -19.50 -1.58
C TRP A 15 13.66 -18.18 -0.86
N GLN A 16 12.66 -17.30 -0.72
CA GLN A 16 12.84 -16.01 -0.05
C GLN A 16 13.13 -16.15 1.46
N LYS A 17 12.64 -17.22 2.09
CA LYS A 17 12.82 -17.46 3.54
C LYS A 17 13.91 -18.49 3.83
N GLU A 18 14.14 -19.41 2.90
CA GLU A 18 14.97 -20.60 3.15
C GLU A 18 16.35 -20.54 2.52
N ALA A 19 16.59 -19.61 1.58
CA ALA A 19 17.84 -19.57 0.83
C ALA A 19 18.74 -18.39 1.20
N ILE A 20 20.06 -18.64 1.15
CA ILE A 20 21.08 -17.60 1.26
C ILE A 20 21.31 -17.01 -0.13
N TYR A 21 21.14 -15.69 -0.26
CA TYR A 21 21.38 -14.96 -1.51
C TYR A 21 22.82 -14.46 -1.56
N LYS A 22 23.50 -14.68 -2.69
CA LYS A 22 24.87 -14.23 -2.92
C LYS A 22 25.00 -13.57 -4.29
N THR A 23 25.47 -12.33 -4.29
CA THR A 23 25.87 -11.65 -5.52
C THR A 23 27.30 -12.06 -5.88
N VAL A 24 27.51 -12.42 -7.13
CA VAL A 24 28.81 -12.89 -7.64
C VAL A 24 29.04 -12.32 -9.03
N ASP A 25 30.31 -12.12 -9.40
CA ASP A 25 30.65 -11.79 -10.79
C ASP A 25 30.32 -12.97 -11.73
N ASN A 26 30.27 -12.71 -13.04
CA ASN A 26 29.93 -13.73 -14.03
C ASN A 26 30.91 -14.91 -14.08
N LYS A 27 32.22 -14.69 -13.83
CA LYS A 27 33.22 -15.77 -13.82
C LYS A 27 32.97 -16.70 -12.64
N THR A 28 32.70 -16.12 -11.46
CA THR A 28 32.38 -16.84 -10.23
C THR A 28 31.05 -17.60 -10.37
N TRP A 29 30.01 -16.96 -10.91
CA TRP A 29 28.72 -17.60 -11.19
C TRP A 29 28.88 -18.83 -12.09
N MET A 30 29.64 -18.68 -13.19
CA MET A 30 29.92 -19.76 -14.13
C MET A 30 30.74 -20.89 -13.49
N SER A 31 31.67 -20.56 -12.58
CA SER A 31 32.43 -21.55 -11.82
C SER A 31 31.51 -22.41 -10.95
N ILE A 32 30.57 -21.78 -10.23
CA ILE A 32 29.61 -22.47 -9.36
C ILE A 32 28.70 -23.39 -10.19
N LEU A 33 28.17 -22.91 -11.33
CA LEU A 33 27.37 -23.73 -12.23
C LEU A 33 28.16 -24.95 -12.74
N LYS A 34 29.42 -24.76 -13.13
CA LYS A 34 30.29 -25.86 -13.58
C LYS A 34 30.55 -26.86 -12.45
N MET A 35 30.73 -26.38 -11.23
CA MET A 35 30.90 -27.23 -10.04
C MET A 35 29.66 -28.10 -9.80
N CYS A 36 28.45 -27.52 -9.80
CA CYS A 36 27.20 -28.27 -9.68
C CYS A 36 27.13 -29.40 -10.72
N LYS A 37 27.43 -29.09 -11.99
CA LYS A 37 27.46 -30.07 -13.08
C LYS A 37 28.51 -31.16 -12.89
N ARG A 38 29.73 -30.79 -12.49
CA ARG A 38 30.85 -31.73 -12.29
C ARG A 38 30.59 -32.70 -11.13
N ASN A 39 29.89 -32.24 -10.09
CA ASN A 39 29.55 -33.05 -8.92
C ASN A 39 28.29 -33.90 -9.13
N GLY A 40 27.86 -34.10 -10.38
CA GLY A 40 26.71 -34.95 -10.72
C GLY A 40 25.33 -34.30 -10.50
N GLY A 41 25.29 -33.01 -10.19
CA GLY A 41 24.04 -32.26 -10.02
C GLY A 41 23.21 -32.24 -11.29
N LYS A 42 21.91 -32.47 -11.14
CA LYS A 42 20.92 -32.40 -12.22
C LYS A 42 20.28 -31.03 -12.26
N ARG A 43 19.77 -30.67 -13.44
CA ARG A 43 18.95 -29.47 -13.57
C ARG A 43 17.56 -29.77 -13.01
N ALA A 44 17.13 -29.03 -12.00
CA ALA A 44 15.78 -29.12 -11.46
C ALA A 44 14.74 -28.76 -12.53
N GLU A 45 13.61 -29.46 -12.53
CA GLU A 45 12.51 -29.20 -13.48
C GLU A 45 11.63 -28.03 -13.03
N SER A 46 11.34 -27.96 -11.73
CA SER A 46 10.61 -26.86 -11.12
C SER A 46 11.48 -26.09 -10.16
N LYS A 47 11.31 -24.77 -10.14
CA LYS A 47 11.92 -23.91 -9.14
C LYS A 47 11.40 -24.21 -7.73
N THR A 48 10.15 -24.60 -7.58
CA THR A 48 9.48 -24.59 -6.28
C THR A 48 9.30 -25.95 -5.65
N LYS A 49 9.60 -27.08 -6.32
CA LYS A 49 9.42 -28.42 -5.74
C LYS A 49 10.68 -28.86 -4.99
N ARG A 50 10.55 -29.31 -3.75
CA ARG A 50 11.71 -29.79 -2.94
C ARG A 50 12.36 -31.03 -3.53
N SER A 51 11.56 -31.95 -4.06
CA SER A 51 12.00 -33.20 -4.69
C SER A 51 12.97 -32.97 -5.86
N ASP A 52 12.93 -31.80 -6.47
CA ASP A 52 13.71 -31.47 -7.66
C ASP A 52 15.10 -30.91 -7.29
N PHE A 53 15.38 -30.72 -6.00
CA PHE A 53 16.63 -30.19 -5.48
C PHE A 53 17.27 -31.15 -4.47
N ASN A 54 18.13 -32.04 -4.97
CA ASN A 54 19.05 -32.86 -4.19
C ASN A 54 20.44 -32.22 -4.14
N ASP A 55 21.40 -32.92 -3.52
CA ASP A 55 22.75 -32.40 -3.35
C ASP A 55 23.40 -32.06 -4.70
N ASN A 56 23.81 -30.80 -4.86
CA ASN A 56 24.39 -30.22 -6.07
C ASN A 56 23.41 -29.98 -7.23
N ASP A 57 22.12 -30.30 -7.07
CA ASP A 57 21.10 -29.96 -8.06
C ASP A 57 20.95 -28.44 -8.17
N TYR A 58 20.61 -27.99 -9.38
CA TYR A 58 20.60 -26.58 -9.70
C TYR A 58 19.46 -26.19 -10.66
N LEU A 59 19.06 -24.93 -10.61
CA LEU A 59 18.20 -24.33 -11.63
C LEU A 59 18.78 -23.00 -12.07
N VAL A 60 18.93 -22.84 -13.38
CA VAL A 60 19.25 -21.54 -13.98
C VAL A 60 17.95 -20.88 -14.43
N VAL A 61 17.72 -19.65 -13.97
CA VAL A 61 16.61 -18.80 -14.41
C VAL A 61 17.16 -17.47 -14.87
N LYS A 62 16.81 -17.08 -16.10
CA LYS A 62 17.10 -15.75 -16.62
C LYS A 62 15.99 -14.79 -16.21
N LYS A 63 16.34 -13.64 -15.63
CA LYS A 63 15.41 -12.55 -15.33
C LYS A 63 15.94 -11.26 -15.94
N GLY A 64 15.37 -10.88 -17.08
CA GLY A 64 15.88 -9.77 -17.88
C GLY A 64 17.30 -10.07 -18.39
N SER A 65 18.24 -9.20 -18.03
CA SER A 65 19.66 -9.33 -18.43
C SER A 65 20.51 -10.12 -17.44
N TYR A 66 19.91 -10.68 -16.37
CA TYR A 66 20.65 -11.34 -15.28
C TYR A 66 20.32 -12.82 -15.18
N ASP A 67 21.30 -13.58 -14.71
CA ASP A 67 21.17 -15.00 -14.46
C ASP A 67 21.10 -15.27 -12.96
N TYR A 68 20.18 -16.16 -12.58
CA TYR A 68 20.00 -16.66 -11.23
C TYR A 68 20.30 -18.16 -11.24
N LEU A 69 21.14 -18.58 -10.32
CA LEU A 69 21.45 -19.99 -10.07
C LEU A 69 20.92 -20.37 -8.70
N TYR A 70 19.84 -21.14 -8.69
CA TYR A 70 19.29 -21.75 -7.49
C TYR A 70 20.00 -23.07 -7.27
N THR A 71 20.51 -23.32 -6.07
CA THR A 71 21.23 -24.56 -5.74
C THR A 71 20.80 -25.07 -4.38
N TYR A 72 21.01 -26.37 -4.15
CA TYR A 72 20.90 -26.97 -2.84
C TYR A 72 22.13 -27.85 -2.56
N ASN A 73 22.61 -27.82 -1.32
CA ASN A 73 23.58 -28.79 -0.81
C ASN A 73 23.24 -29.11 0.65
N GLN A 74 23.48 -30.34 1.09
CA GLN A 74 23.13 -30.79 2.44
C GLN A 74 23.86 -30.05 3.57
N ILE A 75 25.12 -29.65 3.35
CA ILE A 75 25.95 -28.90 4.30
C ILE A 75 25.47 -27.45 4.40
N ASP A 76 25.07 -26.92 3.25
CA ASP A 76 25.12 -25.51 2.95
C ASP A 76 23.73 -24.88 2.73
N GLY A 77 22.71 -25.74 2.62
CA GLY A 77 21.31 -25.40 2.44
C GLY A 77 20.98 -24.88 1.03
N TYR A 78 19.82 -24.24 0.92
CA TYR A 78 19.40 -23.57 -0.30
C TYR A 78 20.19 -22.28 -0.53
N ARG A 79 20.62 -22.04 -1.77
CA ARG A 79 21.33 -20.81 -2.15
C ARG A 79 20.85 -20.28 -3.47
N VAL A 80 20.96 -18.96 -3.62
CA VAL A 80 20.69 -18.27 -4.88
C VAL A 80 21.87 -17.38 -5.21
N TYR A 81 22.58 -17.72 -6.29
CA TYR A 81 23.66 -16.89 -6.83
C TYR A 81 23.14 -16.03 -7.98
N THR A 82 23.46 -14.75 -7.98
CA THR A 82 23.05 -13.83 -9.05
C THR A 82 24.23 -13.02 -9.59
N THR A 83 24.24 -12.83 -10.91
CA THR A 83 25.17 -11.93 -11.60
C THR A 83 24.74 -10.46 -11.57
N ASN A 84 23.64 -10.14 -10.89
CA ASN A 84 23.16 -8.77 -10.74
C ASN A 84 24.01 -8.02 -9.68
N PRO A 85 24.84 -7.03 -10.07
CA PRO A 85 25.90 -6.56 -9.21
C PRO A 85 25.50 -5.64 -8.05
N MET A 86 24.24 -5.21 -7.83
CA MET A 86 23.86 -4.48 -6.60
C MET A 86 22.34 -4.25 -6.38
N ASP A 87 22.01 -4.19 -5.08
CA ASP A 87 21.05 -3.31 -4.39
C ASP A 87 19.72 -3.91 -3.89
N ASP A 88 19.64 -4.21 -2.59
CA ASP A 88 18.41 -4.60 -1.87
C ASP A 88 17.33 -3.50 -1.91
N ASN A 89 17.70 -2.23 -2.17
CA ASN A 89 16.74 -1.14 -2.40
C ASN A 89 15.96 -1.32 -3.72
N LYS A 90 16.38 -2.23 -4.61
CA LYS A 90 15.68 -2.52 -5.87
C LYS A 90 14.69 -3.69 -5.80
N ASN A 91 14.33 -4.14 -4.58
CA ASN A 91 13.09 -4.89 -4.34
C ASN A 91 11.82 -4.14 -4.79
N TYR A 92 11.92 -2.85 -5.13
CA TYR A 92 10.89 -2.08 -5.82
C TYR A 92 10.36 -2.76 -7.10
N ARG A 93 11.16 -3.57 -7.81
CA ARG A 93 10.68 -4.28 -9.02
C ARG A 93 9.76 -5.46 -8.72
N LEU A 94 9.89 -6.14 -7.58
CA LEU A 94 8.94 -7.18 -7.15
C LEU A 94 7.59 -6.59 -6.72
N LYS A 95 7.59 -5.36 -6.22
CA LYS A 95 6.36 -4.58 -5.92
C LYS A 95 5.73 -3.95 -7.16
N ALA A 96 6.55 -3.48 -8.09
CA ALA A 96 6.10 -3.06 -9.42
C ALA A 96 5.41 -4.21 -10.17
N ASP A 97 5.87 -5.46 -10.00
CA ASP A 97 5.23 -6.63 -10.59
C ASP A 97 3.87 -6.97 -9.94
N LYS A 98 3.75 -6.85 -8.61
CA LYS A 98 2.46 -7.04 -7.91
C LYS A 98 1.42 -6.01 -8.31
N GLY A 99 1.80 -4.72 -8.33
CA GLY A 99 0.91 -3.63 -8.75
C GLY A 99 0.51 -3.76 -10.22
N LYS A 100 1.45 -4.12 -11.10
CA LYS A 100 1.19 -4.35 -12.52
C LYS A 100 0.28 -5.54 -12.76
N THR A 101 0.52 -6.66 -12.08
CA THR A 101 -0.34 -7.84 -12.17
C THR A 101 -1.73 -7.53 -11.62
N ALA A 102 -1.84 -6.85 -10.48
CA ALA A 102 -3.11 -6.39 -9.94
C ALA A 102 -3.87 -5.50 -10.93
N PHE A 103 -3.18 -4.53 -11.54
CA PHE A 103 -3.76 -3.66 -12.56
C PHE A 103 -4.21 -4.44 -13.80
N ASN A 104 -3.41 -5.40 -14.28
CA ASN A 104 -3.77 -6.22 -15.44
C ASN A 104 -4.99 -7.12 -15.14
N LEU A 105 -5.10 -7.64 -13.92
CA LEU A 105 -6.28 -8.40 -13.47
C LEU A 105 -7.52 -7.51 -13.42
N LEU A 106 -7.40 -6.30 -12.89
CA LEU A 106 -8.46 -5.29 -12.95
C LEU A 106 -8.85 -4.98 -14.40
N GLU A 107 -7.88 -4.68 -15.27
CA GLU A 107 -8.12 -4.35 -16.68
C GLU A 107 -8.78 -5.51 -17.42
N SER A 108 -8.36 -6.75 -17.17
CA SER A 108 -8.98 -7.95 -17.73
C SER A 108 -10.43 -8.09 -17.28
N LYS A 109 -10.69 -7.94 -15.97
CA LYS A 109 -12.06 -8.03 -15.44
C LYS A 109 -12.94 -6.88 -15.95
N PHE A 110 -12.38 -5.67 -16.08
CA PHE A 110 -13.09 -4.53 -16.64
C PHE A 110 -13.46 -4.77 -18.11
N LYS A 111 -12.55 -5.31 -18.92
CA LYS A 111 -12.83 -5.70 -20.32
C LYS A 111 -13.93 -6.75 -20.40
N GLU A 112 -13.88 -7.78 -19.57
CA GLU A 112 -14.89 -8.83 -19.51
C GLU A 112 -16.28 -8.27 -19.20
N LEU A 113 -16.38 -7.33 -18.24
CA LEU A 113 -17.66 -6.75 -17.81
C LEU A 113 -18.19 -5.63 -18.73
N ASN A 114 -17.38 -5.12 -19.67
CA ASN A 114 -17.71 -3.97 -20.50
C ASN A 114 -17.39 -4.21 -21.99
N ASP A 115 -17.71 -5.40 -22.50
CA ASP A 115 -17.62 -5.75 -23.93
C ASP A 115 -16.26 -5.42 -24.60
N GLY A 116 -15.17 -5.74 -23.90
CA GLY A 116 -13.80 -5.50 -24.37
C GLY A 116 -13.29 -4.07 -24.18
N MET A 117 -14.06 -3.19 -23.54
CA MET A 117 -13.63 -1.83 -23.22
C MET A 117 -12.41 -1.84 -22.30
N THR A 118 -11.38 -1.06 -22.64
CA THR A 118 -10.18 -0.94 -21.81
C THR A 118 -10.31 0.24 -20.84
N LEU A 119 -9.64 0.19 -19.69
CA LEU A 119 -9.57 1.35 -18.77
C LEU A 119 -9.09 2.63 -19.45
N ARG A 120 -8.12 2.52 -20.38
CA ARG A 120 -7.64 3.67 -21.18
C ARG A 120 -8.76 4.31 -22.00
N LYS A 121 -9.53 3.50 -22.73
CA LYS A 121 -10.62 3.99 -23.58
C LYS A 121 -11.81 4.50 -22.77
N ALA A 122 -12.02 3.97 -21.57
CA ALA A 122 -13.13 4.35 -20.69
C ALA A 122 -12.89 5.69 -19.98
N PHE A 123 -11.66 5.94 -19.51
CA PHE A 123 -11.33 7.09 -18.67
C PHE A 123 -10.35 8.08 -19.31
N GLY A 124 -9.70 7.71 -20.41
CA GLY A 124 -8.63 8.49 -21.02
C GLY A 124 -7.29 8.36 -20.28
N TYR A 125 -6.27 9.04 -20.78
CA TYR A 125 -4.94 9.09 -20.16
C TYR A 125 -4.53 10.53 -19.84
N SER A 126 -4.26 10.79 -18.56
CA SER A 126 -3.85 12.10 -18.08
C SER A 126 -2.40 12.46 -18.39
N GLU A 127 -2.01 13.71 -18.17
CA GLU A 127 -0.62 14.16 -18.23
C GLU A 127 0.08 14.09 -16.87
N GLU A 128 1.41 14.15 -16.84
CA GLU A 128 2.18 13.83 -15.61
C GLU A 128 1.90 14.79 -14.46
N GLU A 129 1.58 16.04 -14.80
CA GLU A 129 1.34 17.13 -13.86
C GLU A 129 0.16 16.83 -12.92
N ILE A 130 -0.79 15.99 -13.34
CA ILE A 130 -1.92 15.55 -12.51
C ILE A 130 -1.49 14.89 -11.19
N LYS A 131 -0.26 14.37 -11.13
CA LYS A 131 0.29 13.77 -9.91
C LYS A 131 0.36 14.75 -8.75
N ARG A 132 0.49 16.05 -9.05
CA ARG A 132 0.47 17.11 -8.04
C ARG A 132 -0.90 17.20 -7.36
N CYS A 133 -1.96 16.90 -8.11
CA CYS A 133 -3.35 16.89 -7.64
C CYS A 133 -3.77 15.59 -6.92
N ILE A 134 -2.83 14.67 -6.65
CA ILE A 134 -3.13 13.42 -5.93
C ILE A 134 -2.76 13.65 -4.46
N PRO A 135 -3.75 13.75 -3.55
CA PRO A 135 -3.46 14.00 -2.15
C PRO A 135 -2.69 12.85 -1.52
N LYS A 136 -2.00 13.13 -0.41
CA LYS A 136 -1.32 12.10 0.38
C LYS A 136 -2.38 11.19 1.00
N SER A 137 -2.08 9.89 1.14
CA SER A 137 -2.85 9.03 2.03
C SER A 137 -2.96 9.65 3.43
N PHE A 138 -4.13 9.59 4.05
CA PHE A 138 -4.36 10.23 5.34
C PHE A 138 -3.73 9.42 6.49
N TYR A 139 -2.58 9.89 6.98
CA TYR A 139 -1.88 9.33 8.13
C TYR A 139 -1.72 10.40 9.20
N TYR A 140 -2.27 10.16 10.38
CA TYR A 140 -2.16 11.08 11.51
C TYR A 140 -2.00 10.29 12.81
N THR A 141 -1.06 10.69 13.65
CA THR A 141 -0.95 10.18 15.02
C THR A 141 -0.81 11.36 15.94
N ASN A 142 -1.69 11.47 16.93
CA ASN A 142 -1.67 12.60 17.85
C ASN A 142 -0.51 12.43 18.84
N PRO A 143 0.49 13.33 18.85
CA PRO A 143 1.68 13.19 19.70
C PRO A 143 1.35 13.13 21.20
N LYS A 144 0.24 13.75 21.62
CA LYS A 144 -0.21 13.75 23.02
C LYS A 144 -0.54 12.35 23.54
N TYR A 145 -0.92 11.44 22.64
CA TYR A 145 -1.39 10.10 23.00
C TYR A 145 -0.35 9.00 22.70
N LEU A 146 0.86 9.40 22.29
CA LEU A 146 1.94 8.46 22.06
C LEU A 146 2.52 7.93 23.38
N ASN A 147 2.79 6.63 23.39
CA ASN A 147 3.48 5.91 24.48
C ASN A 147 2.81 6.03 25.85
N ILE A 148 1.53 6.41 25.90
CA ILE A 148 0.73 6.47 27.11
C ILE A 148 -0.47 5.52 26.99
N PRO A 149 -0.83 4.79 28.07
CA PRO A 149 -2.07 4.03 28.10
C PRO A 149 -3.28 4.96 28.04
N LEU A 150 -4.19 4.67 27.13
CA LEU A 150 -5.48 5.32 26.95
C LEU A 150 -6.55 4.36 27.50
N PRO A 151 -7.29 4.73 28.57
CA PRO A 151 -8.18 3.80 29.25
C PRO A 151 -9.46 3.49 28.49
N SER A 152 -9.93 4.39 27.63
CA SER A 152 -11.15 4.22 26.86
C SER A 152 -11.01 4.85 25.48
N VAL A 153 -10.91 3.97 24.47
CA VAL A 153 -10.92 4.33 23.06
C VAL A 153 -11.91 3.46 22.29
N SER A 154 -12.31 3.97 21.14
CA SER A 154 -13.07 3.25 20.14
C SER A 154 -12.34 3.30 18.80
N ALA A 155 -12.61 2.32 17.94
CA ALA A 155 -11.94 2.19 16.66
C ALA A 155 -12.94 1.85 15.55
N CYS A 156 -12.82 2.53 14.41
CA CYS A 156 -13.59 2.26 13.21
C CYS A 156 -12.69 2.04 12.00
N ASP A 157 -13.15 1.25 11.04
CA ASP A 157 -12.46 1.01 9.77
C ASP A 157 -13.43 1.04 8.57
N TRP A 158 -13.06 1.72 7.50
CA TRP A 158 -13.81 1.74 6.25
C TRP A 158 -13.50 0.51 5.42
N CYS A 159 -14.51 -0.33 5.22
CA CYS A 159 -14.37 -1.57 4.46
C CYS A 159 -13.97 -1.30 2.99
N SER A 160 -12.72 -1.62 2.66
CA SER A 160 -12.12 -1.40 1.34
C SER A 160 -12.24 0.07 0.90
N HIS A 161 -11.75 0.97 1.74
CA HIS A 161 -11.91 2.42 1.62
C HIS A 161 -11.57 2.98 0.24
N TYR A 162 -10.35 2.82 -0.28
CA TYR A 162 -10.03 3.35 -1.61
C TYR A 162 -10.87 2.71 -2.72
N PRO A 163 -10.96 1.37 -2.85
CA PRO A 163 -11.80 0.74 -3.87
C PRO A 163 -13.26 1.21 -3.85
N SER A 164 -13.86 1.34 -2.67
CA SER A 164 -15.25 1.75 -2.55
C SER A 164 -15.52 3.17 -3.07
N ASN A 165 -14.53 4.06 -2.96
CA ASN A 165 -14.59 5.42 -3.50
C ASN A 165 -14.36 5.49 -5.03
N GLY A 166 -13.98 4.37 -5.65
CA GLY A 166 -13.97 4.19 -7.11
C GLY A 166 -15.26 3.60 -7.69
N CYS A 167 -16.28 3.35 -6.85
CA CYS A 167 -17.56 2.80 -7.30
C CYS A 167 -18.53 3.86 -7.86
N ASP A 168 -18.24 5.14 -7.73
CA ASP A 168 -19.05 6.22 -8.31
C ASP A 168 -18.52 6.66 -9.67
N ARG A 169 -19.17 7.66 -10.28
CA ARG A 169 -18.70 8.32 -11.51
C ARG A 169 -17.20 8.66 -11.41
N LEU A 170 -16.47 8.52 -12.51
CA LEU A 170 -15.04 8.83 -12.60
C LEU A 170 -14.78 9.83 -13.73
N PRO A 171 -13.67 10.58 -13.69
CA PRO A 171 -13.33 11.57 -14.71
C PRO A 171 -13.04 10.91 -16.07
N ASN A 172 -13.51 11.53 -17.15
CA ASN A 172 -13.11 11.22 -18.52
C ASN A 172 -12.10 12.27 -19.01
N TRP A 173 -10.85 11.87 -19.15
CA TRP A 173 -9.76 12.74 -19.55
C TRP A 173 -9.76 13.08 -21.04
N ASP A 174 -10.28 12.21 -21.91
CA ASP A 174 -10.23 12.43 -23.36
C ASP A 174 -11.10 13.62 -23.80
N LEU A 175 -12.05 14.03 -22.96
CA LEU A 175 -12.95 15.17 -23.17
C LEU A 175 -12.66 16.33 -22.21
N ALA A 176 -11.47 16.34 -21.59
CA ALA A 176 -11.09 17.40 -20.66
C ALA A 176 -10.81 18.72 -21.39
N ILE A 177 -11.12 19.84 -20.73
CA ILE A 177 -10.80 21.19 -21.21
C ILE A 177 -9.91 21.92 -20.21
N ARG A 178 -9.04 22.79 -20.71
CA ARG A 178 -8.21 23.68 -19.87
C ARG A 178 -8.85 25.05 -19.72
N ARG A 179 -8.67 25.63 -18.55
CA ARG A 179 -9.05 27.02 -18.23
C ARG A 179 -7.95 27.66 -17.39
N GLN A 180 -7.71 28.94 -17.65
CA GLN A 180 -6.81 29.74 -16.83
C GLN A 180 -7.49 30.05 -15.49
N GLY A 181 -6.70 30.02 -14.42
CA GLY A 181 -7.10 30.25 -13.05
C GLY A 181 -7.85 29.08 -12.41
N THR A 182 -8.22 29.22 -11.14
CA THR A 182 -8.98 28.26 -10.33
C THR A 182 -10.46 28.30 -10.70
N VAL A 183 -10.90 27.37 -11.55
CA VAL A 183 -12.30 27.27 -11.99
C VAL A 183 -13.01 26.15 -11.22
N LYS A 184 -14.17 26.44 -10.64
CA LYS A 184 -14.95 25.45 -9.88
C LYS A 184 -15.58 24.41 -10.82
N PRO A 185 -15.76 23.16 -10.35
CA PRO A 185 -16.47 22.14 -11.12
C PRO A 185 -17.93 22.55 -11.35
N THR A 186 -18.51 22.07 -12.44
CA THR A 186 -19.88 22.37 -12.88
C THR A 186 -20.65 21.07 -13.17
N LYS A 187 -21.93 21.16 -13.52
CA LYS A 187 -22.71 19.97 -13.91
C LYS A 187 -22.14 19.28 -15.15
N GLU A 188 -21.64 20.04 -16.12
CA GLU A 188 -21.02 19.52 -17.35
C GLU A 188 -19.64 18.93 -17.07
N TYR A 189 -18.83 19.62 -16.26
CA TYR A 189 -17.50 19.18 -15.84
C TYR A 189 -17.44 19.01 -14.31
N PRO A 190 -17.90 17.88 -13.76
CA PRO A 190 -18.01 17.70 -12.33
C PRO A 190 -16.67 17.48 -11.63
N PHE A 191 -15.56 17.33 -12.35
CA PHE A 191 -14.23 17.19 -11.79
C PHE A 191 -13.34 18.35 -12.24
N ALA A 192 -12.59 18.91 -11.29
CA ALA A 192 -11.59 19.95 -11.52
C ALA A 192 -10.24 19.53 -10.93
N PHE A 193 -9.17 19.77 -11.68
CA PHE A 193 -7.79 19.52 -11.25
C PHE A 193 -6.99 20.80 -11.40
N TYR A 194 -6.39 21.26 -10.31
CA TYR A 194 -5.72 22.54 -10.16
C TYR A 194 -4.22 22.32 -10.21
N ILE A 195 -3.65 22.45 -11.41
CA ILE A 195 -2.38 21.81 -11.77
C ILE A 195 -1.19 22.43 -11.06
N LYS A 196 -1.18 23.76 -10.89
CA LYS A 196 -0.05 24.46 -10.29
C LYS A 196 -0.14 24.48 -8.78
N SER A 197 -1.34 24.64 -8.22
CA SER A 197 -1.59 24.61 -6.77
C SER A 197 -1.57 23.19 -6.20
N GLY A 198 -1.82 22.17 -7.03
CA GLY A 198 -1.78 20.75 -6.61
C GLY A 198 -3.07 20.29 -5.93
N HIS A 199 -4.19 20.94 -6.21
CA HIS A 199 -5.49 20.61 -5.65
C HIS A 199 -6.40 19.87 -6.65
N SER A 200 -7.46 19.25 -6.14
CA SER A 200 -8.58 18.77 -6.95
C SER A 200 -9.92 19.03 -6.27
N ALA A 201 -11.00 19.03 -7.05
CA ALA A 201 -12.36 19.14 -6.56
C ALA A 201 -13.33 18.28 -7.38
N GLU A 202 -14.38 17.81 -6.71
CA GLU A 202 -15.55 17.21 -7.35
C GLU A 202 -16.82 17.93 -6.89
N LEU A 203 -17.67 18.27 -7.86
CA LEU A 203 -18.93 18.97 -7.63
C LEU A 203 -19.76 18.28 -6.52
N ASN A 204 -20.00 19.02 -5.44
CA ASN A 204 -20.79 18.61 -4.26
C ASN A 204 -20.25 17.40 -3.49
N VAL A 205 -18.98 17.02 -3.69
CA VAL A 205 -18.37 15.88 -2.96
C VAL A 205 -17.23 16.36 -2.09
N TYR A 206 -16.17 16.91 -2.71
CA TYR A 206 -14.99 17.41 -2.01
C TYR A 206 -14.36 18.58 -2.79
N ASP A 207 -13.63 19.44 -2.07
CA ASP A 207 -12.69 20.41 -2.63
C ASP A 207 -11.47 20.42 -1.74
N THR A 208 -10.33 19.97 -2.25
CA THR A 208 -9.12 19.87 -1.42
C THR A 208 -8.59 21.22 -0.95
N HIS A 209 -9.00 22.35 -1.54
CA HIS A 209 -8.67 23.67 -0.98
C HIS A 209 -9.30 23.86 0.40
N SER A 210 -10.53 23.37 0.62
CA SER A 210 -11.21 23.53 1.91
C SER A 210 -10.58 22.66 3.01
N TRP A 211 -9.72 21.71 2.65
CA TRP A 211 -9.00 20.91 3.64
C TRP A 211 -7.88 21.70 4.33
N LEU A 212 -7.45 22.82 3.74
CA LEU A 212 -6.44 23.72 4.33
C LEU A 212 -6.94 24.33 5.64
N ASP A 213 -8.26 24.53 5.77
CA ASP A 213 -8.89 25.04 7.00
C ASP A 213 -8.94 24.00 8.12
N SER A 214 -8.69 22.71 7.81
CA SER A 214 -8.77 21.64 8.78
C SER A 214 -7.53 21.56 9.65
N LYS A 215 -7.69 21.24 10.94
CA LYS A 215 -6.55 20.96 11.83
C LYS A 215 -5.70 19.76 11.40
N PHE A 216 -6.22 18.93 10.49
CA PHE A 216 -5.52 17.77 9.93
C PHE A 216 -4.80 18.05 8.61
N PHE A 217 -4.80 19.28 8.08
CA PHE A 217 -4.30 19.57 6.73
C PHE A 217 -2.87 19.04 6.48
N LYS A 218 -1.95 19.18 7.44
CA LYS A 218 -0.56 18.70 7.32
C LYS A 218 -0.45 17.18 7.10
N ALA A 219 -1.45 16.41 7.51
CA ALA A 219 -1.51 14.96 7.30
C ALA A 219 -2.04 14.57 5.91
N LEU A 220 -2.68 15.50 5.18
CA LEU A 220 -3.34 15.28 3.90
C LEU A 220 -2.50 15.71 2.69
N PHE A 221 -1.52 16.58 2.93
CA PHE A 221 -0.67 17.15 1.88
C PHE A 221 0.81 16.87 2.13
N ARG A 222 1.63 17.06 1.10
CA ARG A 222 3.09 16.90 1.21
C ARG A 222 3.68 18.19 1.73
N TRP A 223 4.14 18.17 2.98
CA TRP A 223 4.84 19.29 3.58
C TRP A 223 6.35 19.06 3.43
N ASP A 224 7.05 19.96 2.73
CA ASP A 224 8.52 20.01 2.70
C ASP A 224 8.96 21.26 3.46
N GLU A 225 9.57 21.07 4.63
CA GLU A 225 10.06 22.16 5.48
C GLU A 225 11.22 22.92 4.84
N LYS A 226 11.92 22.33 3.85
CA LYS A 226 13.12 22.92 3.25
C LYS A 226 12.84 23.85 2.08
N THR A 227 11.75 23.62 1.35
CA THR A 227 11.43 24.43 0.17
C THR A 227 10.46 25.56 0.50
N SER A 228 9.84 25.59 1.69
CA SER A 228 8.67 26.43 2.01
C SER A 228 7.46 26.28 1.04
N ASP A 229 7.62 25.56 -0.06
CA ASP A 229 6.64 25.29 -1.14
C ASP A 229 5.64 24.18 -0.78
N ALA A 230 5.37 23.96 0.50
CA ALA A 230 4.46 22.90 0.95
C ALA A 230 3.02 23.09 0.44
N PHE A 231 2.68 24.32 0.05
CA PHE A 231 1.54 24.69 -0.76
C PHE A 231 2.02 25.79 -1.66
N ASN A 232 1.86 25.62 -2.98
CA ASN A 232 1.98 26.75 -3.87
C ASN A 232 0.78 27.65 -3.58
N ASP A 233 0.92 28.56 -2.61
CA ASP A 233 0.01 29.69 -2.41
C ASP A 233 0.18 30.62 -3.61
N ILE A 234 -0.35 30.14 -4.73
CA ILE A 234 -0.36 30.86 -5.99
C ILE A 234 -1.68 31.61 -6.06
N PRO A 235 -1.67 32.85 -6.59
CA PRO A 235 -2.91 33.55 -6.87
C PRO A 235 -3.86 32.68 -7.70
N LEU A 236 -5.17 32.75 -7.40
CA LEU A 236 -6.18 31.92 -8.05
C LEU A 236 -6.18 32.11 -9.57
N GLU A 237 -5.86 33.31 -10.04
CA GLU A 237 -5.71 33.67 -11.46
C GLU A 237 -4.51 33.02 -12.15
N ASP A 238 -3.46 32.68 -11.39
CA ASP A 238 -2.21 32.14 -11.90
C ASP A 238 -2.26 30.61 -12.04
N ASP A 239 -3.23 29.95 -11.42
CA ASP A 239 -3.43 28.51 -11.55
C ASP A 239 -3.83 28.10 -12.97
N GLU A 240 -3.81 26.80 -13.25
CA GLU A 240 -4.40 26.21 -14.43
C GLU A 240 -5.35 25.09 -14.01
N THR A 241 -6.62 25.22 -14.40
CA THR A 241 -7.64 24.20 -14.12
C THR A 241 -7.87 23.32 -15.33
N ILE A 242 -7.81 22.01 -15.12
CA ILE A 242 -8.33 21.01 -16.05
C ILE A 242 -9.70 20.56 -15.56
N LEU A 243 -10.72 20.84 -16.36
CA LEU A 243 -12.10 20.45 -16.11
C LEU A 243 -12.41 19.17 -16.89
N CYS A 244 -12.89 18.13 -16.21
CA CYS A 244 -13.23 16.84 -16.83
C CYS A 244 -14.72 16.51 -16.69
N PRO A 245 -15.38 16.05 -17.77
CA PRO A 245 -16.72 15.48 -17.67
C PRO A 245 -16.68 14.11 -17.00
N SER A 246 -17.85 13.56 -16.67
CA SER A 246 -17.96 12.17 -16.20
C SER A 246 -17.76 11.18 -17.34
N ALA A 247 -17.00 10.11 -17.07
CA ALA A 247 -16.98 8.93 -17.90
C ALA A 247 -18.33 8.20 -17.85
N GLN A 248 -18.67 7.52 -18.94
CA GLN A 248 -19.85 6.65 -19.02
C GLN A 248 -19.67 5.34 -18.24
N TYR A 249 -18.43 5.01 -17.88
CA TYR A 249 -18.05 3.78 -17.20
C TYR A 249 -17.67 4.05 -15.74
N THR A 250 -17.81 3.02 -14.91
CA THR A 250 -17.36 3.02 -13.50
C THR A 250 -16.56 1.76 -13.20
N LEU A 251 -15.91 1.71 -12.02
CA LEU A 251 -15.24 0.50 -11.54
C LEU A 251 -16.10 -0.33 -10.58
N THR A 252 -17.38 0.03 -10.40
CA THR A 252 -18.30 -0.52 -9.40
C THR A 252 -18.36 -2.04 -9.43
N GLU A 253 -18.65 -2.62 -10.60
CA GLU A 253 -18.84 -4.06 -10.73
C GLU A 253 -17.52 -4.83 -10.61
N CYS A 254 -16.40 -4.24 -11.06
CA CYS A 254 -15.07 -4.79 -10.81
C CYS A 254 -14.77 -4.87 -9.31
N TRP A 255 -15.06 -3.80 -8.55
CA TRP A 255 -14.81 -3.76 -7.12
C TRP A 255 -15.74 -4.67 -6.33
N LYS A 256 -17.02 -4.74 -6.67
CA LYS A 256 -17.96 -5.72 -6.09
C LYS A 256 -17.47 -7.15 -6.32
N TYR A 257 -17.00 -7.46 -7.54
CA TYR A 257 -16.43 -8.77 -7.86
C TYR A 257 -15.24 -9.11 -6.95
N PHE A 258 -14.20 -8.29 -6.93
CA PHE A 258 -13.00 -8.57 -6.11
C PHE A 258 -13.32 -8.54 -4.61
N TYR A 259 -14.23 -7.67 -4.16
CA TYR A 259 -14.67 -7.64 -2.78
C TYR A 259 -15.36 -8.95 -2.39
N SER A 260 -16.25 -9.48 -3.22
CA SER A 260 -16.93 -10.77 -2.95
C SER A 260 -15.95 -11.93 -2.81
N LYS A 261 -14.85 -11.93 -3.56
CA LYS A 261 -13.84 -12.98 -3.59
C LYS A 261 -12.76 -12.88 -2.52
N ARG A 262 -12.69 -11.77 -1.77
CA ARG A 262 -11.60 -11.50 -0.80
C ARG A 262 -11.43 -12.55 0.31
N LYS A 263 -12.48 -13.31 0.66
CA LYS A 263 -12.43 -14.39 1.65
C LYS A 263 -11.88 -15.70 1.08
N GLU A 264 -12.00 -15.88 -0.23
CA GLU A 264 -11.61 -17.10 -0.96
C GLU A 264 -10.22 -16.95 -1.61
N ASP A 265 -9.90 -15.74 -2.07
CA ASP A 265 -8.64 -15.41 -2.72
C ASP A 265 -7.98 -14.19 -2.09
N SER A 266 -6.86 -14.44 -1.40
CA SER A 266 -6.03 -13.38 -0.81
C SER A 266 -5.53 -12.36 -1.84
N ASN A 267 -5.42 -12.73 -3.12
CA ASN A 267 -5.04 -11.81 -4.19
C ASN A 267 -6.17 -10.86 -4.56
N ALA A 268 -7.43 -11.18 -4.32
CA ALA A 268 -8.54 -10.30 -4.65
C ALA A 268 -8.48 -8.99 -3.84
N LYS A 269 -8.17 -9.08 -2.53
CA LYS A 269 -7.92 -7.88 -1.68
C LYS A 269 -6.70 -7.10 -2.19
N LEU A 270 -5.64 -7.80 -2.58
CA LEU A 270 -4.44 -7.16 -3.13
C LEU A 270 -4.74 -6.40 -4.43
N VAL A 271 -5.52 -7.00 -5.34
CA VAL A 271 -5.89 -6.39 -6.62
C VAL A 271 -6.55 -5.04 -6.41
N MET A 272 -7.49 -4.97 -5.48
CA MET A 272 -8.25 -3.75 -5.18
C MET A 272 -7.33 -2.58 -4.78
N ASN A 273 -6.44 -2.78 -3.81
CA ASN A 273 -5.58 -1.69 -3.33
C ASN A 273 -4.36 -1.44 -4.25
N ALA A 274 -3.71 -2.50 -4.72
CA ALA A 274 -2.46 -2.38 -5.48
C ALA A 274 -2.68 -1.79 -6.89
N SER A 275 -3.85 -2.00 -7.50
CA SER A 275 -4.17 -1.40 -8.81
C SER A 275 -4.34 0.12 -8.73
N ILE A 276 -4.96 0.64 -7.67
CA ILE A 276 -5.07 2.10 -7.41
C ILE A 276 -3.68 2.70 -7.16
N GLY A 277 -2.84 2.01 -6.35
CA GLY A 277 -1.42 2.34 -6.20
C GLY A 277 -0.68 2.39 -7.54
N PHE A 278 -0.98 1.44 -8.43
CA PHE A 278 -0.37 1.36 -9.75
C PHE A 278 -0.79 2.50 -10.69
N MET A 279 -2.01 3.02 -10.56
CA MET A 279 -2.53 4.12 -11.40
C MET A 279 -1.76 5.44 -11.27
N HIS A 280 -0.99 5.62 -10.18
CA HIS A 280 -0.28 6.87 -9.89
C HIS A 280 1.22 6.69 -9.56
N LEU A 281 1.86 5.66 -10.11
CA LEU A 281 3.30 5.41 -9.90
C LEU A 281 4.21 6.57 -10.37
N LYS A 282 5.39 6.66 -9.74
CA LYS A 282 6.45 7.63 -10.06
C LYS A 282 6.85 7.63 -11.54
N LYS A 283 6.85 6.49 -12.24
CA LYS A 283 7.20 6.42 -13.67
C LYS A 283 5.94 6.57 -14.54
N TYR A 284 5.67 7.78 -15.00
CA TYR A 284 4.46 8.13 -15.77
C TYR A 284 4.38 7.56 -17.20
N ARG A 285 5.39 6.79 -17.62
CA ARG A 285 5.48 6.26 -18.98
C ARG A 285 4.59 5.04 -19.24
N GLU A 286 4.18 4.31 -18.21
CA GLU A 286 3.50 3.01 -18.39
C GLU A 286 1.96 3.08 -18.30
N ARG A 287 1.41 3.88 -17.39
CA ARG A 287 -0.03 4.08 -17.17
C ARG A 287 -0.30 5.49 -16.67
N ARG A 288 -1.28 6.15 -17.28
CA ARG A 288 -1.61 7.57 -17.06
C ARG A 288 -3.03 7.74 -16.53
N LEU A 289 -3.37 7.01 -15.47
CA LEU A 289 -4.69 7.08 -14.82
C LEU A 289 -4.62 7.86 -13.50
N GLY A 290 -3.72 8.85 -13.42
CA GLY A 290 -3.50 9.64 -12.22
C GLY A 290 -4.74 10.44 -11.81
N HIS A 291 -5.52 10.94 -12.78
CA HIS A 291 -6.81 11.59 -12.55
C HIS A 291 -7.84 10.68 -11.86
N VAL A 292 -7.91 9.39 -12.25
CA VAL A 292 -8.78 8.40 -11.57
C VAL A 292 -8.30 8.17 -10.14
N ALA A 293 -6.99 7.99 -9.93
CA ALA A 293 -6.42 7.81 -8.61
C ALA A 293 -6.62 9.03 -7.70
N SER A 294 -6.46 10.25 -8.23
CA SER A 294 -6.72 11.52 -7.53
C SER A 294 -8.13 11.53 -6.96
N VAL A 295 -9.15 11.28 -7.79
CA VAL A 295 -10.55 11.30 -7.35
C VAL A 295 -10.83 10.22 -6.31
N ILE A 296 -10.32 9.00 -6.50
CA ILE A 296 -10.54 7.89 -5.56
C ILE A 296 -9.94 8.20 -4.18
N ILE A 297 -8.68 8.63 -4.14
CA ILE A 297 -7.98 8.92 -2.89
C ILE A 297 -8.59 10.18 -2.24
N ALA A 298 -8.95 11.18 -3.03
CA ALA A 298 -9.52 12.41 -2.50
C ALA A 298 -10.87 12.20 -1.81
N ARG A 299 -11.79 11.44 -2.44
CA ARG A 299 -13.06 11.03 -1.82
C ARG A 299 -12.86 10.26 -0.52
N ALA A 300 -11.89 9.35 -0.50
CA ALA A 300 -11.58 8.55 0.68
C ALA A 300 -11.06 9.41 1.84
N ASN A 301 -10.12 10.30 1.54
CA ASN A 301 -9.60 11.26 2.51
C ASN A 301 -10.69 12.19 3.02
N ASP A 302 -11.56 12.71 2.15
CA ASP A 302 -12.67 13.61 2.51
C ASP A 302 -13.64 12.93 3.49
N LYS A 303 -14.02 11.67 3.24
CA LYS A 303 -14.85 10.88 4.16
C LYS A 303 -14.20 10.72 5.54
N MET A 304 -12.90 10.41 5.56
CA MET A 304 -12.16 10.24 6.81
C MET A 304 -11.98 11.58 7.54
N LEU A 305 -11.74 12.67 6.80
CA LEU A 305 -11.61 14.02 7.34
C LEU A 305 -12.90 14.47 8.01
N LYS A 306 -14.04 14.35 7.32
CA LYS A 306 -15.36 14.67 7.87
C LYS A 306 -15.66 13.85 9.14
N LEU A 307 -15.28 12.57 9.17
CA LEU A 307 -15.41 11.74 10.37
C LEU A 307 -14.51 12.24 11.51
N ALA A 308 -13.24 12.52 11.23
CA ALA A 308 -12.28 13.02 12.20
C ALA A 308 -12.69 14.38 12.78
N GLU A 309 -13.24 15.27 11.95
CA GLU A 309 -13.79 16.57 12.37
C GLU A 309 -15.06 16.41 13.21
N LYS A 310 -15.94 15.47 12.85
CA LYS A 310 -17.12 15.13 13.64
C LYS A 310 -16.76 14.60 15.04
N ILE A 311 -15.75 13.73 15.13
CA ILE A 311 -15.21 13.21 16.39
C ILE A 311 -14.54 14.35 17.20
N GLY A 312 -13.85 15.24 16.50
CA GLY A 312 -13.14 16.38 17.07
C GLY A 312 -11.64 16.12 17.23
N PHE A 313 -10.83 17.08 16.80
CA PHE A 313 -9.36 16.99 16.73
C PHE A 313 -8.69 16.46 18.00
N ASN A 314 -9.14 16.92 19.18
CA ASN A 314 -8.56 16.52 20.45
C ASN A 314 -8.93 15.09 20.87
N LYS A 315 -10.01 14.50 20.33
CA LYS A 315 -10.40 13.12 20.61
C LYS A 315 -9.74 12.13 19.65
N VAL A 316 -9.33 12.55 18.46
CA VAL A 316 -8.66 11.67 17.50
C VAL A 316 -7.26 11.31 17.98
N CYS A 317 -7.02 10.00 18.12
CA CYS A 317 -5.73 9.45 18.55
C CYS A 317 -4.84 9.09 17.38
N HIS A 318 -5.42 8.42 16.39
CA HIS A 318 -4.67 7.85 15.28
C HIS A 318 -5.59 7.64 14.06
N ILE A 319 -5.09 7.95 12.87
CA ILE A 319 -5.72 7.72 11.57
C ILE A 319 -4.69 7.05 10.67
N VAL A 320 -5.09 5.94 10.05
CA VAL A 320 -4.32 5.29 8.97
C VAL A 320 -5.28 4.92 7.87
N ILE A 321 -5.32 5.74 6.81
CA ILE A 321 -6.11 5.54 5.59
C ILE A 321 -7.60 5.28 5.89
N ASP A 322 -7.94 4.04 6.14
CA ASP A 322 -9.27 3.48 6.33
C ASP A 322 -9.66 3.38 7.80
N GLY A 323 -8.69 3.29 8.71
CA GLY A 323 -8.88 3.17 10.14
C GLY A 323 -8.73 4.48 10.92
N ILE A 324 -9.56 4.65 11.96
CA ILE A 324 -9.47 5.75 12.94
C ILE A 324 -9.65 5.20 14.36
N ILE A 325 -8.79 5.64 15.29
CA ILE A 325 -8.87 5.39 16.73
C ILE A 325 -9.11 6.73 17.43
N TYR A 326 -10.07 6.77 18.34
CA TYR A 326 -10.47 7.99 19.04
C TYR A 326 -10.87 7.72 20.49
N LEU A 327 -10.75 8.73 21.34
CA LEU A 327 -11.13 8.66 22.75
C LEU A 327 -12.64 8.52 22.92
N GLY A 328 -13.03 7.70 23.90
CA GLY A 328 -14.41 7.53 24.34
C GLY A 328 -15.15 6.34 23.72
N GLU A 329 -16.41 6.23 24.09
CA GLU A 329 -17.27 5.05 23.89
C GLU A 329 -18.27 5.21 22.73
N GLU A 330 -18.31 6.41 22.13
CA GLU A 330 -19.25 6.74 21.06
C GLU A 330 -19.02 5.86 19.82
N GLU A 331 -20.08 5.25 19.29
CA GLU A 331 -19.99 4.47 18.07
C GLU A 331 -20.32 5.33 16.85
N TYR A 332 -19.40 5.34 15.88
CA TYR A 332 -19.59 6.05 14.61
C TYR A 332 -19.80 5.09 13.44
N GLY A 333 -19.35 3.84 13.57
CA GLY A 333 -19.53 2.80 12.59
C GLY A 333 -20.78 1.96 12.82
N SER A 334 -20.99 1.01 11.91
CA SER A 334 -22.02 -0.02 12.02
C SER A 334 -21.42 -1.38 12.33
N ASN A 335 -22.26 -2.36 12.68
CA ASN A 335 -21.83 -3.73 12.99
C ASN A 335 -21.66 -4.63 11.75
N GLU A 336 -21.76 -4.08 10.54
CA GLU A 336 -21.74 -4.86 9.29
C GLU A 336 -20.51 -4.57 8.43
N LYS A 337 -19.68 -5.59 8.16
CA LYS A 337 -18.55 -5.47 7.22
C LYS A 337 -19.00 -5.55 5.74
N LYS A 338 -19.53 -4.44 5.20
CA LYS A 338 -19.96 -4.28 3.80
C LYS A 338 -19.10 -3.27 3.04
N LEU A 339 -18.96 -3.43 1.72
CA LEU A 339 -18.20 -2.48 0.89
C LEU A 339 -18.75 -1.07 1.06
N ASN A 340 -17.88 -0.06 1.18
CA ASN A 340 -18.28 1.35 1.43
C ASN A 340 -19.00 1.56 2.77
N ASN A 341 -18.82 0.67 3.74
CA ASN A 341 -19.42 0.82 5.06
C ASN A 341 -18.34 1.11 6.10
N LEU A 342 -18.63 2.04 7.01
CA LEU A 342 -17.82 2.28 8.21
C LEU A 342 -18.19 1.20 9.22
N TYR A 343 -17.22 0.38 9.59
CA TYR A 343 -17.42 -0.70 10.54
C TYR A 343 -16.83 -0.31 11.89
N GLN A 344 -17.62 -0.49 12.96
CA GLN A 344 -17.14 -0.31 14.33
C GLN A 344 -16.34 -1.56 14.72
N GLU A 345 -15.01 -1.44 14.82
CA GLU A 345 -14.14 -2.56 15.14
C GLU A 345 -14.15 -2.88 16.62
N HIS A 346 -13.94 -1.84 17.42
CA HIS A 346 -13.85 -1.93 18.87
C HIS A 346 -14.55 -0.73 19.51
N THR A 347 -15.19 -0.98 20.65
CA THR A 347 -15.87 0.05 21.45
C THR A 347 -15.43 -0.11 22.89
N ASP A 348 -15.05 1.02 23.50
CA ASP A 348 -14.62 1.12 24.89
C ASP A 348 -13.55 0.07 25.27
N VAL A 349 -12.35 0.32 24.78
CA VAL A 349 -11.18 -0.54 24.98
C VAL A 349 -9.98 0.27 25.45
N GLU A 350 -9.09 -0.36 26.19
CA GLU A 350 -7.81 0.25 26.56
C GLU A 350 -6.87 0.18 25.36
N CYS A 351 -6.03 1.19 25.13
CA CYS A 351 -5.10 1.21 24.02
C CYS A 351 -3.78 1.89 24.37
N ILE A 352 -2.68 1.42 23.76
CA ILE A 352 -1.41 2.15 23.71
C ILE A 352 -0.98 2.28 22.26
N ILE A 353 -0.50 3.46 21.88
CA ILE A 353 -0.08 3.78 20.52
C ILE A 353 1.38 4.23 20.56
N ARG A 354 2.26 3.54 19.83
CA ARG A 354 3.69 3.88 19.73
C ARG A 354 4.00 4.72 18.50
N GLY A 355 3.17 4.62 17.47
CA GLY A 355 3.34 5.35 16.22
C GLY A 355 2.31 4.92 15.19
N SER A 356 2.48 5.40 13.95
CA SER A 356 1.61 5.00 12.84
C SER A 356 1.68 3.48 12.62
N ASN A 357 0.52 2.82 12.56
CA ASN A 357 0.40 1.35 12.46
C ASN A 357 1.09 0.55 13.60
N ALA A 358 1.32 1.16 14.76
CA ALA A 358 1.93 0.51 15.91
C ALA A 358 1.09 0.75 17.17
N TYR A 359 0.23 -0.21 17.52
CA TYR A 359 -0.65 -0.12 18.68
C TYR A 359 -1.02 -1.50 19.25
N ILE A 360 -1.47 -1.51 20.50
CA ILE A 360 -2.10 -2.65 21.17
C ILE A 360 -3.43 -2.18 21.75
N MET A 361 -4.47 -3.00 21.62
CA MET A 361 -5.76 -2.79 22.27
C MET A 361 -6.09 -3.94 23.22
N LYS A 362 -6.66 -3.58 24.38
CA LYS A 362 -7.07 -4.52 25.43
C LYS A 362 -8.52 -4.30 25.82
N LYS A 363 -9.20 -5.40 26.16
CA LYS A 363 -10.50 -5.36 26.84
C LYS A 363 -10.50 -6.34 27.98
N ASN A 364 -10.84 -5.88 29.18
CA ASN A 364 -10.84 -6.68 30.41
C ASN A 364 -9.50 -7.40 30.64
N GLY A 365 -8.38 -6.68 30.46
CA GLY A 365 -7.03 -7.21 30.64
C GLY A 365 -6.52 -8.15 29.56
N LYS A 366 -7.30 -8.45 28.51
CA LYS A 366 -6.90 -9.33 27.39
C LYS A 366 -6.60 -8.52 26.14
N ILE A 367 -5.52 -8.86 25.42
CA ILE A 367 -5.25 -8.30 24.09
C ILE A 367 -6.35 -8.74 23.13
N ILE A 368 -6.96 -7.79 22.43
CA ILE A 368 -8.03 -8.07 21.44
C ILE A 368 -7.61 -7.71 20.02
N ASP A 369 -6.65 -6.80 19.87
CA ASP A 369 -6.10 -6.37 18.60
C ASP A 369 -4.71 -5.80 18.82
N LEU A 370 -3.86 -5.95 17.81
CA LEU A 370 -2.57 -5.32 17.77
C LEU A 370 -2.17 -5.08 16.31
N LYS A 371 -1.42 -4.01 16.09
CA LYS A 371 -0.65 -3.83 14.87
C LYS A 371 0.79 -3.55 15.23
N HIS A 372 1.69 -4.27 14.58
CA HIS A 372 3.12 -4.15 14.73
C HIS A 372 3.74 -3.96 13.34
N GLY A 373 4.46 -2.86 13.14
CA GLY A 373 5.33 -2.67 11.99
C GLY A 373 6.75 -3.21 12.22
N ALA A 374 6.90 -4.27 13.03
CA ALA A 374 8.17 -4.69 13.64
C ALA A 374 8.23 -6.21 13.93
N TYR A 375 9.39 -6.71 14.37
CA TYR A 375 9.59 -8.05 14.95
C TYR A 375 9.97 -7.92 16.43
N ASP A 376 9.67 -8.96 17.23
CA ASP A 376 10.15 -9.04 18.62
C ASP A 376 11.64 -9.43 18.65
N MET A 377 12.50 -8.59 19.23
CA MET A 377 13.94 -8.83 19.37
C MET A 377 14.27 -9.85 20.48
N ASP A 378 13.48 -9.88 21.54
CA ASP A 378 13.80 -10.67 22.74
C ASP A 378 13.46 -12.16 22.58
N SER A 379 12.83 -12.54 21.46
CA SER A 379 12.52 -13.94 21.19
C SER A 379 12.66 -14.38 19.72
N ARG A 380 13.89 -14.34 19.20
CA ARG A 380 14.34 -15.24 18.10
C ARG A 380 13.67 -14.97 16.73
N GLY A 381 13.25 -13.74 16.45
CA GLY A 381 12.59 -13.40 15.18
C GLY A 381 11.23 -14.10 15.01
N LYS A 382 10.47 -14.23 16.10
CA LYS A 382 9.08 -14.70 16.04
C LYS A 382 8.17 -13.57 15.57
N GLU A 383 7.13 -13.96 14.83
CA GLU A 383 6.04 -13.07 14.46
C GLU A 383 5.28 -12.67 15.72
N ILE A 384 5.01 -11.37 15.90
CA ILE A 384 4.21 -10.87 17.01
C ILE A 384 2.74 -11.19 16.70
N THR A 385 2.04 -11.82 17.63
CA THR A 385 0.64 -12.19 17.48
C THR A 385 -0.11 -11.90 18.78
N ILE A 386 -1.45 -11.87 18.71
CA ILE A 386 -2.28 -11.65 19.91
C ILE A 386 -1.97 -12.70 20.98
N GLU A 387 -1.65 -13.93 20.60
CA GLU A 387 -1.38 -15.03 21.53
C GLU A 387 -0.03 -14.92 22.24
N ASN A 388 0.93 -14.18 21.70
CA ASN A 388 2.26 -14.04 22.29
C ASN A 388 2.55 -12.67 22.91
N CYS A 389 1.70 -11.68 22.66
CA CYS A 389 1.73 -10.37 23.31
C CYS A 389 1.17 -10.46 24.74
N LYS A 390 2.00 -10.17 25.75
CA LYS A 390 1.63 -10.28 27.17
C LYS A 390 0.99 -9.01 27.70
N GLY A 391 1.46 -7.84 27.26
CA GLY A 391 1.05 -6.57 27.84
C GLY A 391 1.23 -5.39 26.91
N PHE A 392 1.01 -4.19 27.47
CA PHE A 392 1.34 -2.96 26.76
C PHE A 392 2.85 -2.78 26.70
N ASP A 393 3.57 -3.24 27.72
CA ASP A 393 5.03 -3.09 27.81
C ASP A 393 5.77 -3.76 26.65
N ASP A 394 5.23 -4.88 26.12
CA ASP A 394 5.75 -5.56 24.93
C ASP A 394 5.91 -4.59 23.74
N ILE A 395 5.03 -3.58 23.60
CA ILE A 395 5.10 -2.64 22.47
C ILE A 395 6.43 -1.89 22.43
N PHE A 396 7.11 -1.70 23.56
CA PHE A 396 8.38 -0.98 23.67
C PHE A 396 9.58 -1.85 23.30
N GLU A 397 9.44 -3.16 23.43
CA GLU A 397 10.43 -4.19 23.05
C GLU A 397 10.37 -4.53 21.56
N TRP A 398 9.32 -4.10 20.85
CA TRP A 398 9.22 -4.30 19.41
C TRP A 398 10.24 -3.42 18.69
N HIS A 399 11.12 -4.03 17.91
CA HIS A 399 12.04 -3.28 17.05
C HIS A 399 11.79 -3.64 15.59
N ARG A 400 11.94 -2.64 14.72
CA ARG A 400 12.08 -2.95 13.30
C ARG A 400 13.37 -3.74 13.14
N ALA A 401 13.29 -4.92 12.54
CA ALA A 401 14.48 -5.64 12.17
C ALA A 401 15.29 -4.76 11.21
N GLU A 402 16.44 -4.25 11.64
CA GLU A 402 17.36 -3.55 10.75
C GLU A 402 17.71 -4.49 9.59
N GLY A 403 17.42 -4.06 8.36
CA GLY A 403 17.59 -4.88 7.16
C GLY A 403 16.33 -5.62 6.67
N ILE A 404 15.22 -5.61 7.41
CA ILE A 404 13.89 -5.88 6.86
C ILE A 404 13.16 -4.55 6.77
N VAL A 405 13.24 -3.93 5.59
CA VAL A 405 12.27 -2.89 5.20
C VAL A 405 10.91 -3.57 5.15
N LEU A 406 10.20 -3.59 6.29
CA LEU A 406 8.77 -3.46 6.25
C LEU A 406 8.56 -2.09 5.60
N GLU A 407 8.27 -2.06 4.30
CA GLU A 407 7.90 -0.81 3.66
C GLU A 407 6.64 -0.32 4.39
N GLU A 408 6.86 0.53 5.39
CA GLU A 408 6.27 1.84 5.36
C GLU A 408 6.19 2.30 3.91
N GLY A 409 5.01 2.72 3.48
CA GLY A 409 4.91 3.48 2.25
C GLY A 409 5.65 4.79 2.44
N ASP A 410 6.98 4.79 2.36
CA ASP A 410 7.81 5.94 2.65
C ASP A 410 8.38 6.55 1.37
N TYR A 411 7.88 7.75 1.08
CA TYR A 411 8.72 8.94 1.02
C TYR A 411 9.10 9.26 2.48
N TYR A 412 10.30 9.61 2.94
CA TYR A 412 11.51 10.31 2.44
C TYR A 412 12.73 9.58 3.10
N GLU A 413 13.98 9.60 2.65
CA GLU A 413 14.94 10.69 2.50
C GLU A 413 16.17 10.13 1.75
N ASN A 414 16.80 10.92 0.89
CA ASN A 414 18.26 10.88 0.76
C ASN A 414 18.72 12.26 1.24
N LEU A 415 19.00 12.36 2.52
CA LEU A 415 19.91 13.34 3.09
C LEU A 415 21.17 12.58 3.49
N GLN A 416 22.21 12.75 2.68
CA GLN A 416 23.63 12.87 3.06
C GLN A 416 24.48 12.48 1.84
N GLU A 417 25.14 13.49 1.26
CA GLU A 417 26.58 13.53 0.95
C GLU A 417 26.85 14.81 0.13
N GLU A 418 27.00 15.93 0.86
CA GLU A 418 28.08 16.95 0.82
C GLU A 418 27.66 18.20 1.60
#